data_AF-A0A938S375-F1
#
_entry.id   AF-A0A938S375-F1
#
_cell.length_a   1.000
_cell.length_b   1.000
_cell.length_c   1.000
_cell.angle_alpha   90.00
_cell.angle_beta   90.00
_cell.angle_gamma   90.00
#
_symmetry.space_group_name_H-M   'P 1'
#
loop_
_entity.id
_entity.type
_entity.pdbx_description
1 polymer ?
#
loop_
_entity_poly.entity_id
_entity_poly.type
_entity_poly.pdbx_seq_one_letter_code
_entity_poly.pdbx_strand_id
1 'polypeptide(L)'
;MGLGTGLSTAGALLGLAEGDAIAVGTAVAGGVDQGYVQRIDPWGHISCPALGACAQVAATGCDDGKPCTAGRCEGATGCLQGPAGCDDGNPCTTDACAAPGGCAYAAGCDDGDACTLDTCDATSGCKHATATCNGKPCAPNQCAAAACTGTWFNGRCWHANANATSWQAARSACEAQGRQLASVHSLAENQFVAGLVGPGKASIFIGLHSPSGDVSQYQWTDGTAGDFSLWGYGGLPSKAGPAYLQASGGYVWLATASPTVTFGAAYVCTGL
;
A
#
# COMPACT_ATOMS: atom_id res chain seq x y z
N MET A 1 -22.82 35.96 -54.99
CA MET A 1 -21.45 36.27 -55.47
C MET A 1 -21.05 37.58 -54.79
N GLY A 2 -20.28 37.51 -53.71
CA GLY A 2 -18.93 38.11 -53.61
C GLY A 2 -19.04 39.60 -53.23
N LEU A 3 -18.45 40.12 -52.16
CA LEU A 3 -17.04 39.99 -51.75
C LEU A 3 -16.94 40.19 -50.24
N GLY A 4 -16.14 39.36 -49.58
CA GLY A 4 -15.73 39.59 -48.19
C GLY A 4 -14.77 40.78 -48.10
N THR A 5 -14.85 41.52 -47.01
CA THR A 5 -13.86 42.53 -46.63
C THR A 5 -13.20 42.08 -45.33
N GLY A 6 -12.37 41.04 -45.45
CA GLY A 6 -11.40 40.71 -44.42
C GLY A 6 -10.35 41.82 -44.36
N LEU A 7 -10.06 42.34 -43.17
CA LEU A 7 -8.91 43.20 -42.97
C LEU A 7 -7.64 42.38 -43.21
N SER A 8 -6.77 42.87 -44.08
CA SER A 8 -5.47 42.25 -44.36
C SER A 8 -4.41 42.76 -43.38
N THR A 9 -3.80 41.81 -42.67
CA THR A 9 -2.44 41.85 -42.10
C THR A 9 -2.13 42.86 -40.99
N ALA A 10 -1.92 42.34 -39.77
CA ALA A 10 -1.03 42.97 -38.79
C ALA A 10 0.41 42.97 -39.35
N GLY A 11 1.08 44.13 -39.37
CA GLY A 11 2.29 44.36 -40.18
C GLY A 11 3.62 44.02 -39.51
N ALA A 12 3.71 44.01 -38.19
CA ALA A 12 4.90 43.57 -37.46
C ALA A 12 4.59 43.41 -35.96
N LEU A 13 5.22 42.41 -35.32
CA LEU A 13 5.37 42.31 -33.87
C LEU A 13 6.80 42.70 -33.51
N LEU A 14 6.96 43.71 -32.66
CA LEU A 14 8.26 44.11 -32.13
C LEU A 14 8.33 43.65 -30.67
N GLY A 15 9.21 42.69 -30.38
CA GLY A 15 9.45 42.23 -29.02
C GLY A 15 10.26 43.26 -28.23
N LEU A 16 9.85 43.51 -26.98
CA LEU A 16 10.62 44.29 -26.01
C LEU A 16 11.31 43.34 -25.02
N ALA A 17 12.34 43.81 -24.32
CA ALA A 17 12.83 43.09 -23.15
C ALA A 17 11.75 43.09 -22.05
N GLU A 18 11.66 42.01 -21.27
CA GLU A 18 10.67 41.79 -20.19
C GLU A 18 9.26 41.31 -20.62
N GLY A 19 9.14 40.61 -21.75
CA GLY A 19 7.92 39.85 -22.10
C GLY A 19 6.83 40.65 -22.82
N ASP A 20 6.91 41.97 -22.83
CA ASP A 20 6.00 42.84 -23.60
C ASP A 20 6.27 42.75 -25.12
N ALA A 21 5.21 42.93 -25.92
CA ALA A 21 5.33 43.12 -27.37
C ALA A 21 4.53 44.34 -27.84
N ILE A 22 4.90 44.93 -28.97
CA ILE A 22 4.12 46.00 -29.59
C ILE A 22 3.47 45.46 -30.87
N ALA A 23 2.14 45.55 -30.94
CA ALA A 23 1.39 45.30 -32.17
C ALA A 23 1.22 46.61 -32.94
N VAL A 24 1.62 46.60 -34.22
CA VAL A 24 1.39 47.70 -35.16
C VAL A 24 0.54 47.21 -36.33
N GLY A 25 -0.57 47.89 -36.58
CA GLY A 25 -1.46 47.55 -37.68
C GLY A 25 -2.18 48.76 -38.24
N THR A 26 -2.85 48.55 -39.37
CA THR A 26 -3.77 49.52 -39.96
C THR A 26 -5.18 48.96 -39.94
N ALA A 27 -6.17 49.81 -39.69
CA ALA A 27 -7.58 49.47 -39.77
C ALA A 27 -8.31 50.52 -40.61
N VAL A 28 -9.24 50.06 -41.46
CA VAL A 28 -10.09 50.95 -42.25
C VAL A 28 -11.43 51.11 -41.53
N ALA A 29 -11.64 52.25 -40.89
CA ALA A 29 -12.92 52.62 -40.29
C ALA A 29 -13.46 53.85 -41.04
N GLY A 30 -14.61 53.70 -41.72
CA GLY A 30 -15.24 54.80 -42.45
C GLY A 30 -14.47 55.31 -43.68
N GLY A 31 -13.60 54.48 -44.28
CA GLY A 31 -12.85 54.83 -45.50
C GLY A 31 -11.55 55.62 -45.27
N VAL A 32 -11.03 55.63 -44.04
CA VAL A 32 -9.74 56.23 -43.68
C VAL A 32 -8.83 55.16 -43.08
N ASP A 33 -7.60 55.05 -43.57
CA ASP A 33 -6.57 54.17 -42.99
C ASP A 33 -6.10 54.74 -41.65
N GLN A 34 -6.35 54.03 -40.55
CA GLN A 34 -5.85 54.39 -39.23
C GLN A 34 -4.77 53.41 -38.78
N GLY A 35 -3.58 53.91 -38.47
CA GLY A 35 -2.53 53.13 -37.82
C GLY A 35 -2.77 53.06 -36.30
N TYR A 36 -2.56 51.89 -35.70
CA TYR A 36 -2.60 51.71 -34.24
C TYR A 36 -1.33 51.07 -33.71
N VAL A 37 -0.96 51.45 -32.49
CA VAL A 37 0.16 50.89 -31.72
C VAL A 37 -0.39 50.50 -30.36
N GLN A 38 -0.30 49.22 -29.98
CA GLN A 38 -0.73 48.76 -28.65
C GLN A 38 0.39 47.99 -27.95
N ARG A 39 0.53 48.24 -26.64
CA ARG A 39 1.30 47.35 -25.76
C ARG A 39 0.51 46.06 -25.60
N ILE A 40 1.16 44.97 -25.93
CA ILE A 40 0.77 43.61 -25.58
C ILE A 40 1.42 43.37 -24.22
N ASP A 41 0.60 42.98 -23.25
CA ASP A 41 1.12 42.61 -21.95
C ASP A 41 2.03 41.36 -22.04
N PRO A 42 2.78 41.01 -21.00
CA PRO A 42 3.66 39.83 -21.00
C PRO A 42 2.97 38.50 -21.31
N TRP A 43 1.64 38.47 -21.38
CA TRP A 43 0.79 37.29 -21.57
C TRP A 43 0.08 37.27 -22.93
N GLY A 44 0.35 38.23 -23.81
CA GLY A 44 -0.15 38.21 -25.19
C GLY A 44 -1.49 38.91 -25.42
N HIS A 45 -2.01 39.69 -24.45
CA HIS A 45 -3.31 40.33 -24.60
C HIS A 45 -3.24 41.72 -25.27
N ILE A 46 -4.28 42.01 -26.07
CA ILE A 46 -4.55 43.33 -26.67
C ILE A 46 -5.88 43.81 -26.08
N SER A 47 -5.93 44.98 -25.43
CA SER A 47 -7.18 45.56 -24.93
C SER A 47 -7.98 46.18 -26.10
N CYS A 48 -8.94 45.42 -26.65
CA CYS A 48 -9.77 45.88 -27.77
C CYS A 48 -10.96 46.73 -27.30
N PRO A 49 -11.11 48.01 -27.74
CA PRO A 49 -12.26 48.83 -27.34
C PRO A 49 -13.57 48.54 -28.10
N ALA A 50 -13.61 47.63 -29.07
CA ALA A 50 -14.85 47.27 -29.78
C ALA A 50 -14.79 45.89 -30.44
N LEU A 51 -15.93 45.19 -30.45
CA LEU A 51 -16.14 43.83 -30.96
C LEU A 51 -15.69 43.70 -32.43
N GLY A 52 -14.78 42.76 -32.74
CA GLY A 52 -14.72 42.18 -34.09
C GLY A 52 -13.38 41.78 -34.71
N ALA A 53 -12.21 42.01 -34.11
CA ALA A 53 -10.95 41.51 -34.69
C ALA A 53 -9.81 41.41 -33.66
N CYS A 54 -9.45 40.18 -33.27
CA CYS A 54 -8.15 39.91 -32.65
C CYS A 54 -7.40 38.91 -33.52
N ALA A 55 -6.16 39.24 -33.91
CA ALA A 55 -5.24 38.25 -34.42
C ALA A 55 -4.89 37.30 -33.26
N GLN A 56 -5.09 36.00 -33.45
CA GLN A 56 -4.69 34.98 -32.48
C GLN A 56 -3.16 34.99 -32.38
N VAL A 57 -2.62 35.49 -31.27
CA VAL A 57 -1.24 35.21 -30.90
C VAL A 57 -1.27 33.89 -30.13
N ALA A 58 -0.41 32.93 -30.49
CA ALA A 58 -0.31 31.68 -29.76
C ALA A 58 0.05 31.99 -28.29
N ALA A 59 -0.91 31.77 -27.38
CA ALA A 59 -0.69 31.94 -25.96
C ALA A 59 0.50 31.08 -25.55
N THR A 60 1.52 31.71 -24.97
CA THR A 60 2.50 30.96 -24.18
C THR A 60 1.72 30.44 -22.98
N GLY A 61 1.71 29.12 -22.77
CA GLY A 61 0.65 28.41 -22.03
C GLY A 61 0.24 29.02 -20.69
N CYS A 62 -1.04 28.86 -20.32
CA CYS A 62 -1.64 29.29 -19.05
C CYS A 62 -1.08 28.53 -17.79
N ASP A 63 0.11 27.92 -17.87
CA ASP A 63 0.74 27.10 -16.82
C ASP A 63 1.46 27.99 -15.78
N ASP A 64 1.09 27.87 -14.50
CA ASP A 64 1.71 28.62 -13.40
C ASP A 64 2.94 27.92 -12.79
N GLY A 65 3.37 26.80 -13.38
CA GLY A 65 4.54 26.02 -12.98
C GLY A 65 4.36 25.33 -11.63
N LYS A 66 3.15 25.33 -11.07
CA LYS A 66 2.85 24.64 -9.83
C LYS A 66 2.31 23.25 -10.10
N PRO A 67 2.76 22.23 -9.34
CA PRO A 67 2.07 20.95 -9.34
C PRO A 67 0.64 21.15 -8.84
N CYS A 68 -0.32 20.47 -9.48
CA CYS A 68 -1.75 20.45 -9.11
C CYS A 68 -2.62 21.62 -9.58
N THR A 69 -2.13 22.45 -10.49
CA THR A 69 -2.91 23.53 -11.11
C THR A 69 -2.97 23.35 -12.62
N ALA A 70 -4.15 23.54 -13.20
CA ALA A 70 -4.32 23.58 -14.64
C ALA A 70 -4.87 24.95 -15.01
N GLY A 71 -4.12 25.66 -15.85
CA GLY A 71 -4.56 26.92 -16.42
C GLY A 71 -5.54 26.69 -17.56
N ARG A 72 -6.69 27.35 -17.50
CA ARG A 72 -7.58 27.50 -18.66
C ARG A 72 -7.70 28.97 -19.02
N CYS A 73 -7.73 29.26 -20.32
CA CYS A 73 -7.82 30.63 -20.79
C CYS A 73 -9.29 30.95 -21.11
N GLU A 74 -9.89 31.93 -20.43
CA GLU A 74 -11.27 32.39 -20.65
C GLU A 74 -11.30 33.79 -21.26
N GLY A 75 -12.10 33.98 -22.33
CA GLY A 75 -12.04 35.18 -23.17
C GLY A 75 -12.41 36.51 -22.51
N ALA A 76 -13.07 36.50 -21.34
CA ALA A 76 -13.46 37.71 -20.61
C ALA A 76 -12.59 38.00 -19.38
N THR A 77 -11.95 36.97 -18.82
CA THR A 77 -11.27 37.00 -17.51
C THR A 77 -9.79 36.66 -17.59
N GLY A 78 -9.30 36.21 -18.75
CA GLY A 78 -7.90 35.84 -18.96
C GLY A 78 -7.56 34.45 -18.44
N CYS A 79 -6.33 34.27 -17.98
CA CYS A 79 -5.84 33.00 -17.44
C CYS A 79 -6.47 32.70 -16.07
N LEU A 80 -7.24 31.62 -15.99
CA LEU A 80 -7.81 31.12 -14.74
C LEU A 80 -7.05 29.88 -14.29
N GLN A 81 -6.59 29.90 -13.05
CA GLN A 81 -6.00 28.74 -12.38
C GLN A 81 -7.08 27.97 -11.65
N GLY A 82 -7.16 26.66 -11.89
CA GLY A 82 -8.00 25.74 -11.15
C GLY A 82 -7.22 24.51 -10.71
N PRO A 83 -7.80 23.65 -9.85
CA PRO A 83 -7.22 22.35 -9.55
C PRO A 83 -7.02 21.57 -10.86
N ALA A 84 -5.82 21.05 -11.09
CA ALA A 84 -5.62 20.08 -12.14
C ALA A 84 -6.44 18.84 -11.80
N GLY A 85 -7.28 18.39 -12.74
CA GLY A 85 -7.89 17.06 -12.63
C GLY A 85 -6.77 16.03 -12.79
N CYS A 86 -6.49 15.27 -11.74
CA CYS A 86 -5.54 14.16 -11.77
C CYS A 86 -6.22 12.86 -12.18
N ASP A 87 -7.28 12.90 -12.98
CA ASP A 87 -7.94 11.67 -13.41
C ASP A 87 -7.06 10.97 -14.48
N ASP A 88 -6.42 9.86 -14.12
CA ASP A 88 -5.63 9.06 -15.06
C ASP A 88 -6.50 8.10 -15.90
N GLY A 89 -7.82 8.12 -15.69
CA GLY A 89 -8.78 7.26 -16.35
C GLY A 89 -8.76 5.82 -15.82
N ASN A 90 -8.01 5.52 -14.75
CA ASN A 90 -7.98 4.22 -14.12
C ASN A 90 -8.94 4.19 -12.92
N PRO A 91 -10.06 3.46 -13.00
CA PRO A 91 -11.04 3.39 -11.92
C PRO A 91 -10.55 2.63 -10.67
N CYS A 92 -9.29 2.21 -10.64
CA CYS A 92 -8.67 1.46 -9.55
C CYS A 92 -7.52 2.19 -8.86
N THR A 93 -7.30 3.45 -9.21
CA THR A 93 -6.38 4.34 -8.51
C THR A 93 -7.16 5.39 -7.76
N THR A 94 -6.69 5.72 -6.56
CA THR A 94 -7.10 6.97 -5.92
C THR A 94 -6.21 8.07 -6.46
N ASP A 95 -6.84 8.98 -7.19
CA ASP A 95 -6.18 10.08 -7.86
C ASP A 95 -6.08 11.27 -6.91
N ALA A 96 -4.90 11.46 -6.35
CA ALA A 96 -4.64 12.50 -5.38
C ALA A 96 -3.56 13.43 -5.90
N CYS A 97 -3.82 14.72 -5.89
CA CYS A 97 -2.77 15.69 -6.16
C CYS A 97 -2.07 16.10 -4.87
N ALA A 98 -0.76 15.82 -4.78
CA ALA A 98 0.04 16.11 -3.60
C ALA A 98 1.24 16.98 -3.97
N ALA A 99 1.33 18.18 -3.38
CA ALA A 99 2.54 18.99 -3.46
C ALA A 99 3.64 18.40 -2.53
N PRO A 100 4.93 18.39 -2.93
CA PRO A 100 5.50 18.96 -4.15
C PRO A 100 5.50 18.00 -5.37
N GLY A 101 4.94 16.79 -5.25
CA GLY A 101 5.09 15.69 -6.21
C GLY A 101 4.13 15.67 -7.41
N GLY A 102 3.10 16.51 -7.44
CA GLY A 102 2.09 16.50 -8.52
C GLY A 102 1.04 15.41 -8.32
N CYS A 103 0.47 14.91 -9.42
CA CYS A 103 -0.53 13.84 -9.37
C CYS A 103 0.10 12.52 -8.91
N ALA A 104 -0.51 11.92 -7.88
CA ALA A 104 -0.18 10.62 -7.35
C ALA A 104 -1.39 9.69 -7.51
N TYR A 105 -1.13 8.48 -8.01
CA TYR A 105 -2.14 7.48 -8.31
C TYR A 105 -1.86 6.28 -7.41
N ALA A 106 -2.56 6.21 -6.28
CA ALA A 106 -2.38 5.10 -5.34
C ALA A 106 -3.20 3.91 -5.82
N ALA A 107 -2.53 2.81 -6.19
CA ALA A 107 -3.20 1.54 -6.39
C ALA A 107 -3.81 1.10 -5.06
N GLY A 108 -5.13 1.12 -4.97
CA GLY A 108 -5.82 0.84 -3.72
C GLY A 108 -7.31 0.81 -3.94
N CYS A 109 -7.83 -0.39 -4.16
CA CYS A 109 -9.24 -0.68 -3.95
C CYS A 109 -9.50 -1.11 -2.50
N ASP A 110 -8.57 -0.88 -1.57
CA ASP A 110 -8.72 -1.25 -0.17
C ASP A 110 -9.70 -0.28 0.51
N ASP A 111 -10.88 -0.77 0.92
CA ASP A 111 -11.87 0.02 1.66
C ASP A 111 -11.61 0.06 3.18
N GLY A 112 -10.51 -0.55 3.63
CA GLY A 112 -10.14 -0.65 5.03
C GLY A 112 -10.95 -1.70 5.80
N ASP A 113 -11.82 -2.47 5.14
CA ASP A 113 -12.53 -3.59 5.76
C ASP A 113 -11.78 -4.90 5.52
N ALA A 114 -11.20 -5.45 6.59
CA ALA A 114 -10.52 -6.75 6.52
C ALA A 114 -11.44 -7.94 6.11
N CYS A 115 -12.75 -7.71 6.00
CA CYS A 115 -13.76 -8.68 5.59
C CYS A 115 -14.25 -8.54 4.14
N THR A 116 -13.67 -7.64 3.35
CA THR A 116 -13.93 -7.52 1.91
C THR A 116 -12.73 -8.06 1.14
N LEU A 117 -12.99 -8.69 -0.01
CA LEU A 117 -11.97 -8.93 -1.01
C LEU A 117 -12.02 -7.78 -2.00
N ASP A 118 -11.00 -6.95 -1.94
CA ASP A 118 -10.85 -5.80 -2.81
C ASP A 118 -10.27 -6.23 -4.15
N THR A 119 -11.10 -6.15 -5.18
CA THR A 119 -10.70 -6.48 -6.54
C THR A 119 -10.87 -5.27 -7.43
N CYS A 120 -9.83 -5.01 -8.23
CA CYS A 120 -9.90 -4.05 -9.31
C CYS A 120 -10.39 -4.76 -10.58
N ASP A 121 -11.53 -4.30 -11.11
CA ASP A 121 -12.03 -4.70 -12.41
C ASP A 121 -11.83 -3.57 -13.42
N ALA A 122 -11.14 -3.85 -14.53
CA ALA A 122 -10.76 -2.84 -15.53
C ALA A 122 -11.95 -2.17 -16.24
N THR A 123 -13.18 -2.68 -16.14
CA THR A 123 -14.38 -2.13 -16.77
C THR A 123 -15.36 -1.53 -15.77
N SER A 124 -15.40 -2.07 -14.56
CA SER A 124 -16.39 -1.72 -13.53
C SER A 124 -15.80 -1.10 -12.27
N GLY A 125 -14.48 -0.89 -12.23
CA GLY A 125 -13.78 -0.20 -11.15
C GLY A 125 -13.57 -1.07 -9.91
N CYS A 126 -13.35 -0.42 -8.77
CA CYS A 126 -13.17 -1.11 -7.50
C CYS A 126 -14.43 -1.87 -7.09
N LYS A 127 -14.25 -3.16 -6.78
CA LYS A 127 -15.26 -4.05 -6.24
C LYS A 127 -14.82 -4.54 -4.87
N HIS A 128 -15.63 -4.24 -3.88
CA HIS A 128 -15.50 -4.74 -2.52
C HIS A 128 -16.51 -5.86 -2.34
N ALA A 129 -16.07 -7.09 -2.60
CA ALA A 129 -16.95 -8.26 -2.43
C ALA A 129 -16.82 -8.74 -0.99
N THR A 130 -17.94 -8.83 -0.26
CA THR A 130 -17.94 -9.47 1.07
C THR A 130 -17.29 -10.84 0.97
N ALA A 131 -16.17 -11.02 1.65
CA ALA A 131 -15.50 -12.30 1.71
C ALA A 131 -16.38 -13.26 2.51
N THR A 132 -16.88 -14.30 1.85
CA THR A 132 -17.59 -15.39 2.53
C THR A 132 -16.61 -16.49 2.86
N CYS A 133 -16.57 -16.89 4.12
CA CYS A 133 -15.76 -18.01 4.58
C CYS A 133 -16.65 -19.27 4.61
N ASN A 134 -16.64 -20.06 3.52
CA ASN A 134 -17.52 -21.22 3.34
C ASN A 134 -19.02 -20.91 3.55
N GLY A 135 -19.51 -19.81 2.95
CA GLY A 135 -20.92 -19.44 2.98
C GLY A 135 -21.41 -18.79 4.29
N LYS A 136 -20.51 -18.35 5.18
CA LYS A 136 -20.84 -17.56 6.37
C LYS A 136 -20.26 -16.13 6.31
N PRO A 137 -20.90 -15.14 6.98
CA PRO A 137 -20.42 -13.76 7.01
C PRO A 137 -19.07 -13.64 7.71
N CYS A 138 -18.14 -12.88 7.12
CA CYS A 138 -16.91 -12.49 7.80
C CYS A 138 -17.21 -11.51 8.92
N ALA A 139 -16.58 -11.71 10.08
CA ALA A 139 -16.44 -10.71 11.12
C ALA A 139 -14.97 -10.73 11.60
N PRO A 140 -14.46 -9.64 12.21
CA PRO A 140 -13.11 -9.61 12.75
C PRO A 140 -12.87 -10.81 13.68
N ASN A 141 -11.80 -11.57 13.44
CA ASN A 141 -11.41 -12.80 14.15
C ASN A 141 -12.30 -14.04 13.93
N GLN A 142 -13.30 -14.00 13.04
CA GLN A 142 -14.23 -15.13 12.83
C GLN A 142 -13.97 -15.95 11.56
N CYS A 143 -13.33 -15.38 10.54
CA CYS A 143 -13.05 -16.11 9.30
C CYS A 143 -11.96 -17.17 9.44
N ALA A 144 -10.94 -16.88 10.24
CA ALA A 144 -9.80 -17.77 10.42
C ALA A 144 -10.13 -18.97 11.35
N ALA A 145 -11.16 -18.85 12.21
CA ALA A 145 -11.68 -19.95 13.03
C ALA A 145 -12.41 -21.02 12.20
N ALA A 146 -13.19 -20.62 11.20
CA ALA A 146 -14.00 -21.55 10.40
C ALA A 146 -13.18 -22.35 9.36
N ALA A 147 -12.07 -21.78 8.87
CA ALA A 147 -11.12 -22.46 7.99
C ALA A 147 -10.11 -23.34 8.78
N CYS A 148 -10.05 -23.18 10.10
CA CYS A 148 -9.13 -23.92 10.94
C CYS A 148 -9.53 -25.39 11.03
N THR A 149 -8.72 -26.27 10.46
CA THR A 149 -8.86 -27.73 10.60
C THR A 149 -8.31 -28.26 11.93
N GLY A 150 -7.78 -27.37 12.77
CA GLY A 150 -7.26 -27.64 14.11
C GLY A 150 -8.11 -26.97 15.20
N THR A 151 -7.45 -26.53 16.26
CA THR A 151 -8.10 -25.78 17.35
C THR A 151 -7.82 -24.29 17.20
N TRP A 152 -8.87 -23.49 17.16
CA TRP A 152 -8.77 -22.03 17.07
C TRP A 152 -8.54 -21.42 18.45
N PHE A 153 -7.48 -20.63 18.61
CA PHE A 153 -7.19 -19.90 19.84
C PHE A 153 -6.34 -18.66 19.55
N ASN A 154 -6.70 -17.54 20.16
CA ASN A 154 -5.97 -16.27 20.10
C ASN A 154 -5.63 -15.81 18.67
N GLY A 155 -6.59 -15.90 17.73
CA GLY A 155 -6.37 -15.47 16.35
C GLY A 155 -5.53 -16.41 15.48
N ARG A 156 -5.22 -17.63 15.96
CA ARG A 156 -4.39 -18.61 15.26
C ARG A 156 -5.01 -20.00 15.27
N CYS A 157 -4.68 -20.79 14.24
CA CYS A 157 -5.08 -22.19 14.15
C CYS A 157 -3.94 -23.10 14.62
N TRP A 158 -4.23 -23.93 15.63
CA TRP A 158 -3.25 -24.76 16.33
C TRP A 158 -3.51 -26.24 16.08
N HIS A 159 -2.46 -27.00 15.79
CA HIS A 159 -2.53 -28.42 15.48
C HIS A 159 -1.62 -29.21 16.41
N ALA A 160 -2.21 -29.90 17.39
CA ALA A 160 -1.45 -30.83 18.23
C ALA A 160 -1.24 -32.16 17.53
N ASN A 161 -0.02 -32.69 17.66
CA ASN A 161 0.39 -33.95 17.08
C ASN A 161 1.04 -34.83 18.16
N ALA A 162 0.80 -36.13 18.07
CA ALA A 162 0.97 -37.03 19.20
C ALA A 162 2.43 -37.33 19.58
N ASN A 163 3.32 -37.59 18.61
CA ASN A 163 4.74 -37.87 18.86
C ASN A 163 5.59 -37.68 17.59
N ALA A 164 6.70 -36.96 17.72
CA ALA A 164 7.82 -36.94 16.78
C ALA A 164 9.09 -37.44 17.50
N THR A 165 9.97 -38.15 16.79
CA THR A 165 11.20 -38.73 17.36
C THR A 165 12.23 -37.67 17.76
N SER A 166 12.29 -36.56 17.03
CA SER A 166 13.16 -35.41 17.27
C SER A 166 12.47 -34.10 16.88
N TRP A 167 13.05 -32.97 17.29
CA TRP A 167 12.56 -31.66 16.88
C TRP A 167 12.59 -31.48 15.37
N GLN A 168 13.65 -31.95 14.71
CA GLN A 168 13.75 -31.89 13.25
C GLN A 168 12.63 -32.68 12.57
N ALA A 169 12.28 -33.85 13.10
CA ALA A 169 11.17 -34.65 12.58
C ALA A 169 9.82 -33.94 12.76
N ALA A 170 9.62 -33.29 13.92
CA ALA A 170 8.42 -32.49 14.19
C ALA A 170 8.28 -31.31 13.22
N ARG A 171 9.39 -30.60 12.99
CA ARG A 171 9.47 -29.48 12.04
C ARG A 171 9.09 -29.92 10.63
N SER A 172 9.75 -30.96 10.10
CA SER A 172 9.46 -31.46 8.76
C SER A 172 8.01 -31.94 8.63
N ALA A 173 7.40 -32.48 9.70
CA ALA A 173 6.00 -32.87 9.70
C ALA A 173 5.03 -31.67 9.62
N CYS A 174 5.33 -30.56 10.30
CA CYS A 174 4.54 -29.33 10.15
C CYS A 174 4.72 -28.74 8.73
N GLU A 175 5.96 -28.68 8.24
CA GLU A 175 6.28 -28.12 6.91
C GLU A 175 5.61 -28.91 5.78
N ALA A 176 5.50 -30.24 5.91
CA ALA A 176 4.79 -31.09 4.96
C ALA A 176 3.29 -30.77 4.84
N GLN A 177 2.71 -30.08 5.82
CA GLN A 177 1.32 -29.63 5.83
C GLN A 177 1.18 -28.14 5.44
N GLY A 178 2.26 -27.50 4.99
CA GLY A 178 2.28 -26.05 4.74
C GLY A 178 2.25 -25.22 6.02
N ARG A 179 2.62 -25.81 7.17
CA ARG A 179 2.59 -25.18 8.51
C ARG A 179 4.00 -25.06 9.08
N GLN A 180 4.13 -24.36 10.20
CA GLN A 180 5.38 -24.27 10.95
C GLN A 180 5.18 -24.79 12.37
N LEU A 181 6.27 -25.16 13.05
CA LEU A 181 6.20 -25.41 14.49
C LEU A 181 5.77 -24.14 15.22
N ALA A 182 4.96 -24.32 16.26
CA ALA A 182 4.28 -23.24 16.95
C ALA A 182 5.24 -22.19 17.53
N SER A 183 4.99 -20.92 17.22
CA SER A 183 5.49 -19.79 18.01
C SER A 183 4.57 -19.46 19.17
N VAL A 184 5.15 -18.92 20.25
CA VAL A 184 4.44 -18.63 21.51
C VAL A 184 4.78 -17.20 21.93
N HIS A 185 3.77 -16.35 21.97
CA HIS A 185 3.87 -14.89 22.20
C HIS A 185 3.21 -14.42 23.50
N SER A 186 2.69 -15.35 24.31
CA SER A 186 2.12 -15.02 25.61
C SER A 186 2.09 -16.20 26.57
N LEU A 187 1.93 -15.92 27.86
CA LEU A 187 1.69 -16.96 28.86
C LEU A 187 0.40 -17.75 28.56
N ALA A 188 -0.64 -17.08 28.05
CA ALA A 188 -1.90 -17.73 27.68
C ALA A 188 -1.69 -18.75 26.55
N GLU A 189 -0.90 -18.41 25.53
CA GLU A 189 -0.53 -19.35 24.46
C GLU A 189 0.33 -20.50 24.98
N ASN A 190 1.28 -20.25 25.88
CA ASN A 190 2.09 -21.29 26.48
C ASN A 190 1.25 -22.32 27.24
N GLN A 191 0.31 -21.84 28.06
CA GLN A 191 -0.63 -22.69 28.79
C GLN A 191 -1.58 -23.44 27.84
N PHE A 192 -2.02 -22.79 26.77
CA PHE A 192 -2.86 -23.40 25.75
C PHE A 192 -2.13 -24.56 25.04
N VAL A 193 -0.89 -24.35 24.59
CA VAL A 193 -0.04 -25.40 23.99
C VAL A 193 0.12 -26.60 24.93
N ALA A 194 0.37 -26.34 26.22
CA ALA A 194 0.48 -27.38 27.24
C ALA A 194 -0.80 -28.22 27.39
N GLY A 195 -1.98 -27.58 27.33
CA GLY A 195 -3.27 -28.26 27.41
C GLY A 195 -3.68 -28.98 26.11
N LEU A 196 -3.24 -28.48 24.96
CA LEU A 196 -3.71 -28.94 23.65
C LEU A 196 -3.28 -30.38 23.30
N VAL A 197 -2.06 -30.78 23.69
CA VAL A 197 -1.50 -32.11 23.35
C VAL A 197 -2.05 -33.27 24.21
N GLY A 198 -2.93 -32.96 25.17
CA GLY A 198 -3.57 -33.92 26.07
C GLY A 198 -2.72 -34.32 27.29
N PRO A 199 -3.33 -34.99 28.27
CA PRO A 199 -2.66 -35.38 29.52
C PRO A 199 -1.56 -36.43 29.28
N GLY A 200 -0.51 -36.39 30.11
CA GLY A 200 0.58 -37.38 30.10
C GLY A 200 1.73 -37.10 29.11
N LYS A 201 1.74 -35.94 28.43
CA LYS A 201 2.85 -35.51 27.58
C LYS A 201 3.92 -34.79 28.41
N ALA A 202 5.08 -35.42 28.54
CA ALA A 202 6.20 -34.88 29.32
C ALA A 202 6.92 -33.71 28.64
N SER A 203 6.97 -33.72 27.31
CA SER A 203 7.65 -32.72 26.50
C SER A 203 6.84 -32.37 25.24
N ILE A 204 6.95 -31.12 24.79
CA ILE A 204 6.26 -30.61 23.60
C ILE A 204 7.22 -29.77 22.77
N PHE A 205 7.50 -30.16 21.52
CA PHE A 205 8.30 -29.35 20.61
C PHE A 205 7.54 -28.10 20.13
N ILE A 206 8.24 -26.97 20.12
CA ILE A 206 7.80 -25.66 19.62
C ILE A 206 8.83 -25.09 18.65
N GLY A 207 8.51 -24.03 17.92
CA GLY A 207 9.30 -23.52 16.81
C GLY A 207 10.57 -22.74 17.19
N LEU A 208 10.83 -22.51 18.47
CA LEU A 208 11.97 -21.69 18.89
C LEU A 208 13.28 -22.46 18.71
N HIS A 209 14.24 -21.90 17.99
CA HIS A 209 15.55 -22.53 17.79
C HIS A 209 16.68 -21.52 17.61
N SER A 210 17.92 -21.95 17.83
CA SER A 210 19.13 -21.19 17.51
C SER A 210 19.77 -21.79 16.25
N PRO A 211 19.65 -21.14 15.07
CA PRO A 211 20.27 -21.62 13.84
C PRO A 211 21.79 -21.40 13.81
N SER A 212 22.29 -20.36 14.47
CA SER A 212 23.71 -20.02 14.52
C SER A 212 24.53 -20.90 15.46
N GLY A 213 23.86 -21.70 16.31
CA GLY A 213 24.51 -22.45 17.37
C GLY A 213 24.98 -21.57 18.53
N ASP A 214 24.48 -20.33 18.61
CA ASP A 214 24.73 -19.38 19.70
C ASP A 214 23.54 -19.37 20.66
N VAL A 215 23.82 -19.60 21.95
CA VAL A 215 22.80 -19.61 23.02
C VAL A 215 22.05 -18.28 23.14
N SER A 216 22.64 -17.18 22.67
CA SER A 216 22.02 -15.85 22.70
C SER A 216 21.15 -15.52 21.48
N GLN A 217 21.16 -16.37 20.44
CA GLN A 217 20.52 -16.08 19.15
C GLN A 217 19.40 -17.06 18.82
N TYR A 218 18.25 -16.84 19.43
CA TYR A 218 17.04 -17.62 19.18
C TYR A 218 16.07 -16.90 18.24
N GLN A 219 15.41 -17.67 17.38
CA GLN A 219 14.35 -17.21 16.49
C GLN A 219 13.26 -18.28 16.34
N TRP A 220 12.06 -17.84 15.97
CA TRP A 220 10.95 -18.74 15.64
C TRP A 220 11.06 -19.28 14.21
N THR A 221 10.66 -20.54 13.99
CA THR A 221 10.64 -21.14 12.65
C THR A 221 9.70 -20.46 11.66
N ASP A 222 8.70 -19.74 12.14
CA ASP A 222 7.74 -18.99 11.31
C ASP A 222 8.14 -17.52 11.08
N GLY A 223 9.31 -17.09 11.59
CA GLY A 223 9.81 -15.73 11.42
C GLY A 223 9.14 -14.66 12.29
N THR A 224 8.23 -15.04 13.18
CA THR A 224 7.60 -14.11 14.13
C THR A 224 8.61 -13.53 15.13
N ALA A 225 8.27 -12.41 15.76
CA ALA A 225 9.15 -11.72 16.69
C ALA A 225 9.34 -12.52 18.00
N GLY A 226 10.53 -12.41 18.60
CA GLY A 226 10.84 -12.93 19.94
C GLY A 226 10.39 -11.97 21.05
N ASP A 227 9.10 -11.71 21.15
CA ASP A 227 8.47 -10.76 22.09
C ASP A 227 8.06 -11.39 23.44
N PHE A 228 8.12 -12.72 23.53
CA PHE A 228 7.83 -13.47 24.73
C PHE A 228 8.89 -14.52 25.01
N SER A 229 9.20 -14.74 26.29
CA SER A 229 10.10 -15.81 26.72
C SER A 229 9.65 -16.44 28.02
N LEU A 230 9.81 -17.77 28.12
CA LEU A 230 9.48 -18.53 29.32
C LEU A 230 10.51 -19.63 29.58
N TRP A 231 11.79 -19.29 29.49
CA TRP A 231 12.89 -20.22 29.77
C TRP A 231 12.88 -20.71 31.23
N GLY A 232 13.20 -21.99 31.44
CA GLY A 232 13.45 -22.56 32.76
C GLY A 232 14.78 -22.09 33.40
N TYR A 233 15.00 -22.44 34.67
CA TYR A 233 16.22 -22.20 35.46
C TYR A 233 17.04 -20.94 35.09
N GLY A 234 16.69 -19.80 35.69
CA GLY A 234 17.43 -18.54 35.51
C GLY A 234 16.97 -17.67 34.34
N GLY A 235 15.93 -18.09 33.59
CA GLY A 235 15.26 -17.27 32.58
C GLY A 235 16.00 -17.17 31.25
N LEU A 236 17.02 -18.00 31.02
CA LEU A 236 17.83 -18.01 29.81
C LEU A 236 18.02 -19.45 29.29
N PRO A 237 18.24 -19.61 27.97
CA PRO A 237 18.54 -20.92 27.38
C PRO A 237 19.91 -21.44 27.84
N SER A 238 19.96 -22.72 28.21
CA SER A 238 21.21 -23.38 28.64
C SER A 238 22.01 -24.03 27.51
N LYS A 239 21.42 -24.13 26.31
CA LYS A 239 21.97 -24.79 25.13
C LYS A 239 21.55 -24.01 23.88
N ALA A 240 22.21 -24.23 22.74
CA ALA A 240 21.95 -23.50 21.51
C ALA A 240 21.16 -24.32 20.46
N GLY A 241 20.42 -25.34 20.91
CA GLY A 241 19.53 -26.14 20.07
C GLY A 241 18.07 -25.70 20.18
N PRO A 242 17.13 -26.44 19.57
CA PRO A 242 15.72 -26.10 19.63
C PRO A 242 15.10 -26.24 21.01
N ALA A 243 14.03 -25.48 21.22
CA ALA A 243 13.28 -25.43 22.46
C ALA A 243 12.09 -26.41 22.48
N TYR A 244 11.71 -26.79 23.69
CA TYR A 244 10.51 -27.56 23.98
C TYR A 244 9.93 -27.17 25.35
N LEU A 245 8.62 -27.32 25.54
CA LEU A 245 7.98 -27.16 26.85
C LEU A 245 8.18 -28.45 27.66
N GLN A 246 8.46 -28.33 28.96
CA GLN A 246 8.64 -29.48 29.86
C GLN A 246 7.59 -29.49 30.99
N ALA A 247 6.81 -30.56 31.10
CA ALA A 247 5.73 -30.68 32.08
C ALA A 247 6.20 -30.61 33.54
N SER A 248 7.33 -31.26 33.87
CA SER A 248 7.88 -31.28 35.24
C SER A 248 8.32 -29.90 35.74
N GLY A 249 8.61 -28.98 34.83
CA GLY A 249 8.97 -27.59 35.13
C GLY A 249 7.78 -26.63 35.08
N GLY A 250 6.54 -27.13 35.03
CA GLY A 250 5.35 -26.28 34.86
C GLY A 250 5.21 -25.73 33.43
N TYR A 251 5.71 -26.47 32.44
CA TYR A 251 5.70 -26.09 31.02
C TYR A 251 6.51 -24.83 30.67
N VAL A 252 7.61 -24.60 31.40
CA VAL A 252 8.69 -23.69 30.96
C VAL A 252 9.47 -24.30 29.79
N TRP A 253 10.24 -23.45 29.09
CA TRP A 253 11.03 -23.84 27.94
C TRP A 253 12.40 -24.35 28.35
N LEU A 254 12.83 -25.46 27.77
CA LEU A 254 14.19 -25.97 27.82
C LEU A 254 14.74 -26.13 26.39
N ALA A 255 16.06 -26.08 26.26
CA ALA A 255 16.74 -26.26 24.98
C ALA A 255 17.44 -27.62 24.90
N THR A 256 17.38 -28.27 23.74
CA THR A 256 18.23 -29.42 23.42
C THR A 256 19.61 -28.95 22.95
N ALA A 257 20.56 -29.88 22.80
CA ALA A 257 21.89 -29.56 22.27
C ALA A 257 21.90 -29.41 20.72
N SER A 258 20.93 -30.03 20.03
CA SER A 258 20.88 -30.13 18.57
C SER A 258 19.46 -30.52 18.13
N PRO A 259 19.02 -30.16 16.90
CA PRO A 259 17.73 -30.57 16.34
C PRO A 259 17.56 -32.08 16.13
N THR A 260 18.66 -32.83 16.14
CA THR A 260 18.65 -34.29 15.94
C THR A 260 18.56 -35.10 17.22
N VAL A 261 18.55 -34.45 18.40
CA VAL A 261 18.41 -35.17 19.68
C VAL A 261 17.08 -35.92 19.71
N THR A 262 17.13 -37.23 19.98
CA THR A 262 15.98 -38.12 20.00
C THR A 262 15.55 -38.42 21.42
N PHE A 263 14.32 -38.02 21.76
CA PHE A 263 13.69 -38.41 23.03
C PHE A 263 12.17 -38.62 22.93
N GLY A 264 11.58 -38.37 21.75
CA GLY A 264 10.14 -38.48 21.57
C GLY A 264 9.38 -37.36 22.29
N ALA A 265 8.65 -36.53 21.55
CA ALA A 265 7.78 -35.53 22.17
C ALA A 265 6.55 -35.27 21.31
N ALA A 266 5.47 -34.84 21.95
CA ALA A 266 4.37 -34.20 21.22
C ALA A 266 4.88 -32.93 20.55
N TYR A 267 4.15 -32.41 19.58
CA TYR A 267 4.52 -31.16 18.92
C TYR A 267 3.28 -30.42 18.45
N VAL A 268 3.38 -29.10 18.40
CA VAL A 268 2.28 -28.25 17.95
C VAL A 268 2.71 -27.47 16.72
N CYS A 269 1.88 -27.50 15.68
CA CYS A 269 2.06 -26.68 14.49
C CYS A 269 1.09 -25.49 14.53
N THR A 270 1.49 -24.36 13.96
CA THR A 270 0.66 -23.17 13.74
C THR A 270 0.68 -22.76 12.27
N GLY A 271 -0.38 -22.10 11.82
CA GLY A 271 -0.49 -21.52 10.47
C GLY A 271 -1.96 -21.33 10.07
N LEU A 272 -2.22 -20.41 9.14
CA LEU A 272 -3.47 -20.28 8.39
C LEU A 272 -3.26 -20.76 6.97
#